data_AF-A0A955L5P5-F1
#
_entry.id   AF-A0A955L5P5-F1
#
_cell.length_a   1.000
_cell.length_b   1.000
_cell.length_c   1.000
_cell.angle_alpha   90.00
_cell.angle_beta   90.00
_cell.angle_gamma   90.00
#
_symmetry.space_group_name_H-M   'P 1'
#
loop_
_entity.id
_entity.type
_entity.pdbx_description
1 polymer ?
#
loop_
_entity_poly.entity_id
_entity_poly.type
_entity_poly.pdbx_seq_one_letter_code
_entity_poly.pdbx_strand_id
1 'polypeptide(L)'
;LITKCKKYLLDNYDSYYSTMEPHVTYAIVPLPEENLANARHAIDEYLNQIHTTLRFNLAGLSFSEKSNLFMIRVSGPEIMKLHKDFIELMEPFRDGCIRQKDVERAESGFFDEQEISYLKQYGYSRVLDNFKSHISIGSMERNLSEQEQVQHELEEILAPVLETQLELDNILVNFHIDSIEQHRMQTIWETSHKIQP
;
A
#
# COMPACT_ATOMS: atom_id res chain seq x y z
N LEU A 1 6.91 -13.15 -12.32
CA LEU A 1 6.91 -14.08 -11.17
C LEU A 1 5.85 -13.71 -10.14
N ILE A 2 5.77 -12.45 -9.69
CA ILE A 2 4.71 -12.00 -8.78
C ILE A 2 3.29 -12.38 -9.28
N THR A 3 2.96 -12.13 -10.54
CA THR A 3 1.67 -12.52 -11.14
C THR A 3 1.43 -14.04 -11.11
N LYS A 4 2.49 -14.86 -11.18
CA LYS A 4 2.37 -16.32 -11.07
C LYS A 4 1.97 -16.71 -9.65
N CYS A 5 2.54 -16.09 -8.62
CA CYS A 5 2.13 -16.27 -7.23
C CYS A 5 0.69 -15.81 -6.98
N LYS A 6 0.31 -14.64 -7.52
CA LYS A 6 -1.07 -14.15 -7.46
C LYS A 6 -2.05 -15.16 -8.05
N LYS A 7 -1.75 -15.68 -9.25
CA LYS A 7 -2.55 -16.71 -9.91
C LYS A 7 -2.61 -18.00 -9.10
N TYR A 8 -1.48 -18.45 -8.54
CA TYR A 8 -1.45 -19.63 -7.68
C TYR A 8 -2.41 -19.50 -6.49
N LEU A 9 -2.38 -18.36 -5.80
CA LEU A 9 -3.29 -18.10 -4.67
C LEU A 9 -4.75 -17.95 -5.11
N LEU A 10 -5.01 -17.39 -6.30
CA LEU A 10 -6.37 -17.34 -6.85
C LEU A 10 -6.91 -18.75 -7.12
N ASP A 11 -6.15 -19.56 -7.83
CA ASP A 11 -6.59 -20.88 -8.32
C ASP A 11 -6.80 -21.89 -7.19
N ASN A 12 -6.10 -21.74 -6.05
CA ASN A 12 -6.12 -22.70 -4.95
C ASN A 12 -6.81 -22.19 -3.67
N TYR A 13 -6.89 -20.87 -3.46
CA TYR A 13 -7.30 -20.28 -2.17
C TYR A 13 -8.32 -19.13 -2.29
N ASP A 14 -8.95 -18.94 -3.46
CA ASP A 14 -9.97 -17.89 -3.71
C ASP A 14 -9.48 -16.47 -3.35
N SER A 15 -8.19 -16.21 -3.55
CA SER A 15 -7.55 -14.99 -3.06
C SER A 15 -8.02 -13.71 -3.79
N TYR A 16 -8.61 -12.75 -3.07
CA TYR A 16 -9.15 -11.51 -3.65
C TYR A 16 -8.08 -10.59 -4.28
N TYR A 17 -6.92 -10.44 -3.63
CA TYR A 17 -5.85 -9.52 -4.06
C TYR A 17 -5.12 -9.93 -5.34
N SER A 18 -5.39 -11.14 -5.82
CA SER A 18 -4.78 -11.71 -7.02
C SER A 18 -5.19 -11.00 -8.32
N THR A 19 -6.30 -10.25 -8.29
CA THR A 19 -6.88 -9.54 -9.45
C THR A 19 -6.29 -8.15 -9.69
N MET A 20 -5.63 -7.57 -8.68
CA MET A 20 -4.98 -6.26 -8.81
C MET A 20 -3.59 -6.41 -9.41
N GLU A 21 -3.15 -5.45 -10.22
CA GLU A 21 -1.75 -5.39 -10.65
C GLU A 21 -0.82 -5.26 -9.43
N PRO A 22 0.39 -5.86 -9.47
CA PRO A 22 1.39 -5.66 -8.44
C PRO A 22 1.76 -4.18 -8.32
N HIS A 23 1.62 -3.61 -7.12
CA HIS A 23 1.97 -2.22 -6.82
C HIS A 23 2.52 -2.11 -5.40
N VAL A 24 3.22 -1.00 -5.14
CA VAL A 24 3.63 -0.58 -3.81
C VAL A 24 2.81 0.64 -3.45
N THR A 25 2.04 0.55 -2.37
CA THR A 25 1.28 1.70 -1.86
C THR A 25 2.17 2.55 -0.97
N TYR A 26 2.45 3.79 -1.40
CA TYR A 26 3.27 4.73 -0.62
C TYR A 26 2.46 5.46 0.44
N ALA A 27 1.29 5.97 0.10
CA ALA A 27 0.46 6.70 1.04
C ALA A 27 -1.01 6.42 0.78
N ILE A 28 -1.81 6.48 1.84
CA ILE A 28 -3.25 6.56 1.76
C ILE A 28 -3.64 7.74 2.63
N VAL A 29 -4.27 8.75 2.02
CA VAL A 29 -4.61 9.99 2.70
C VAL A 29 -6.09 10.28 2.48
N PRO A 30 -6.95 10.08 3.48
CA PRO A 30 -8.32 10.59 3.42
C PRO A 30 -8.33 12.11 3.57
N LEU A 31 -9.13 12.79 2.75
CA LEU A 31 -9.30 14.24 2.73
C LEU A 31 -10.72 14.59 2.23
N PRO A 32 -11.26 15.77 2.57
CA PRO A 32 -12.60 16.17 2.17
C PRO A 32 -12.60 16.68 0.72
N GLU A 33 -13.75 16.57 0.05
CA GLU A 33 -13.87 16.84 -1.39
C GLU A 33 -13.46 18.27 -1.77
N GLU A 34 -13.72 19.25 -0.90
CA GLU A 34 -13.36 20.65 -1.10
C GLU A 34 -11.85 20.89 -1.23
N ASN A 35 -11.02 20.02 -0.64
CA ASN A 35 -9.56 20.17 -0.68
C ASN A 35 -8.91 19.44 -1.86
N LEU A 36 -9.67 18.65 -2.62
CA LEU A 36 -9.14 17.77 -3.65
C LEU A 36 -8.46 18.52 -4.81
N ALA A 37 -8.94 19.71 -5.19
CA ALA A 37 -8.30 20.51 -6.24
C ALA A 37 -6.91 21.02 -5.80
N ASN A 38 -6.79 21.53 -4.57
CA ASN A 38 -5.53 22.02 -4.02
C ASN A 38 -4.55 20.87 -3.76
N ALA A 39 -5.05 19.74 -3.25
CA ALA A 39 -4.26 18.53 -3.05
C ALA A 39 -3.67 18.01 -4.37
N ARG A 40 -4.45 17.95 -5.45
CA ARG A 40 -3.96 17.57 -6.79
C ARG A 40 -2.80 18.46 -7.22
N HIS A 41 -2.97 19.77 -7.11
CA HIS A 41 -1.93 20.72 -7.51
C HIS A 41 -0.64 20.52 -6.70
N ALA A 42 -0.74 20.36 -5.38
CA ALA A 42 0.42 20.12 -4.52
C ALA A 42 1.13 18.79 -4.84
N ILE A 43 0.38 17.73 -5.15
CA ILE A 43 0.92 16.44 -5.58
C ILE A 43 1.66 16.58 -6.91
N ASP A 44 1.04 17.24 -7.89
CA ASP A 44 1.64 17.43 -9.21
C ASP A 44 2.96 18.24 -9.11
N GLU A 45 2.96 19.32 -8.34
CA GLU A 45 4.17 20.12 -8.09
C GLU A 45 5.26 19.30 -7.43
N TYR A 46 4.93 18.54 -6.38
CA TYR A 46 5.89 17.68 -5.68
C TYR A 46 6.47 16.60 -6.60
N LEU A 47 5.62 15.88 -7.33
CA LEU A 47 6.06 14.79 -8.21
C LEU A 47 6.92 15.30 -9.38
N ASN A 48 6.62 16.50 -9.91
CA ASN A 48 7.41 17.11 -10.97
C ASN A 48 8.81 17.57 -10.52
N GLN A 49 9.06 17.67 -9.21
CA GLN A 49 10.38 18.00 -8.65
C GLN A 49 11.25 16.77 -8.39
N ILE A 50 10.71 15.56 -8.54
CA ILE A 50 11.47 14.33 -8.36
C ILE A 50 12.27 14.06 -9.63
N HIS A 51 13.56 14.43 -9.58
CA HIS A 51 14.54 14.21 -10.65
C HIS A 51 15.56 13.13 -10.31
N THR A 52 15.31 12.34 -9.27
CA THR A 52 16.22 11.27 -8.85
C THR A 52 15.63 9.92 -9.17
N THR A 53 16.46 9.01 -9.69
CA THR A 53 16.09 7.59 -9.79
C THR A 53 15.71 7.07 -8.42
N LEU A 54 14.50 6.52 -8.30
CA LEU A 54 14.03 5.88 -7.07
C LEU A 54 14.25 4.38 -7.20
N ARG A 55 14.93 3.78 -6.23
CA ARG A 55 15.32 2.38 -6.19
C ARG A 55 14.80 1.71 -4.93
N PHE A 56 14.51 0.43 -5.05
CA PHE A 56 14.06 -0.38 -3.93
C PHE A 56 14.41 -1.84 -4.11
N ASN A 57 14.48 -2.56 -2.99
CA ASN A 57 14.81 -3.97 -2.96
C ASN A 57 13.58 -4.80 -2.58
N LEU A 58 13.44 -5.96 -3.21
CA LEU A 58 12.46 -6.97 -2.81
C LEU A 58 13.04 -7.83 -1.68
N ALA A 59 12.89 -7.41 -0.43
CA ALA A 59 13.61 -7.94 0.72
C ALA A 59 13.19 -9.35 1.21
N GLY A 60 12.08 -9.90 0.71
CA GLY A 60 11.61 -11.24 1.06
C GLY A 60 10.10 -11.35 1.23
N LEU A 61 9.58 -12.57 1.20
CA LEU A 61 8.17 -12.85 1.48
C LEU A 61 7.89 -12.75 2.99
N SER A 62 6.67 -12.36 3.34
CA SER A 62 6.16 -12.36 4.70
C SER A 62 4.66 -12.63 4.69
N PHE A 63 4.15 -13.16 5.79
CA PHE A 63 2.72 -13.31 6.04
C PHE A 63 2.31 -12.42 7.22
N SER A 64 1.21 -11.70 7.07
CA SER A 64 0.60 -10.96 8.17
C SER A 64 -0.63 -11.69 8.66
N GLU A 65 -0.57 -12.22 9.87
CA GLU A 65 -1.72 -12.86 10.54
C GLU A 65 -2.87 -11.87 10.74
N LYS A 66 -2.57 -10.63 11.19
CA LYS A 66 -3.56 -9.56 11.44
C LYS A 66 -4.42 -9.25 10.21
N SER A 67 -3.86 -9.35 9.00
CA SER A 67 -4.60 -9.11 7.75
C SER A 67 -4.77 -10.34 6.87
N ASN A 68 -4.35 -11.52 7.35
CA ASN A 68 -4.32 -12.77 6.62
C ASN A 68 -3.79 -12.62 5.18
N LEU A 69 -2.59 -12.05 5.02
CA LEU A 69 -2.08 -11.58 3.73
C LEU A 69 -0.60 -11.93 3.53
N PHE A 70 -0.29 -12.57 2.41
CA PHE A 70 1.07 -12.74 1.89
C PHE A 70 1.53 -11.48 1.17
N MET A 71 2.75 -11.04 1.49
CA MET A 71 3.32 -9.78 1.04
C MET A 71 4.81 -9.92 0.78
N ILE A 72 5.30 -9.39 -0.34
CA ILE A 72 6.74 -9.19 -0.55
C ILE A 72 7.12 -7.87 0.12
N ARG A 73 8.02 -7.92 1.09
CA ARG A 73 8.55 -6.74 1.76
C ARG A 73 9.39 -5.95 0.78
N VAL A 74 9.17 -4.64 0.77
CA VAL A 74 9.91 -3.70 -0.05
C VAL A 74 10.73 -2.81 0.87
N SER A 75 12.01 -2.64 0.58
CA SER A 75 12.91 -1.81 1.38
C SER A 75 13.73 -0.87 0.52
N GLY A 76 14.10 0.28 1.08
CA GLY A 76 14.91 1.29 0.40
C GLY A 76 14.73 2.64 1.09
N PRO A 77 15.81 3.41 1.27
CA PRO A 77 15.72 4.71 1.92
C PRO A 77 14.82 5.68 1.15
N GLU A 78 14.84 5.60 -0.19
CA GLU A 78 14.04 6.45 -1.08
C GLU A 78 12.54 6.22 -0.92
N ILE A 79 12.12 4.97 -0.66
CA ILE A 79 10.70 4.65 -0.41
C ILE A 79 10.23 5.22 0.92
N MET A 80 11.04 5.10 1.97
CA MET A 80 10.69 5.64 3.28
C MET A 80 10.63 7.17 3.23
N LYS A 81 11.57 7.79 2.50
CA LYS A 81 11.56 9.23 2.26
C LYS A 81 10.31 9.64 1.48
N LEU A 82 10.00 8.97 0.37
CA LEU A 82 8.83 9.27 -0.46
C LEU A 82 7.53 9.16 0.36
N HIS A 83 7.39 8.11 1.17
CA HIS A 83 6.26 7.95 2.08
C HIS A 83 6.14 9.14 3.04
N LYS A 84 7.23 9.46 3.75
CA LYS A 84 7.23 10.55 4.74
C LYS A 84 6.88 11.89 4.09
N ASP A 85 7.54 12.23 2.99
CA ASP A 85 7.33 13.48 2.27
C ASP A 85 5.88 13.60 1.80
N PHE A 86 5.27 12.51 1.30
CA PHE A 86 3.86 12.52 0.90
C PHE A 86 2.90 12.69 2.08
N ILE A 87 3.17 12.05 3.22
CA ILE A 87 2.32 12.23 4.42
C ILE A 87 2.38 13.68 4.90
N GLU A 88 3.57 14.28 4.95
CA GLU A 88 3.77 15.68 5.35
C GLU A 88 3.16 16.67 4.36
N LEU A 89 3.33 16.43 3.05
CA LEU A 89 2.72 17.24 1.97
C LEU A 89 1.20 17.27 2.09
N MET A 90 0.60 16.13 2.41
CA MET A 90 -0.84 15.95 2.36
C MET A 90 -1.56 16.35 3.65
N GLU A 91 -0.84 16.48 4.76
CA GLU A 91 -1.41 16.77 6.08
C GLU A 91 -2.32 18.01 6.11
N PRO A 92 -1.95 19.16 5.52
CA PRO A 92 -2.78 20.36 5.56
C PRO A 92 -4.12 20.23 4.84
N PHE A 93 -4.25 19.26 3.92
CA PHE A 93 -5.47 19.05 3.13
C PHE A 93 -6.45 18.08 3.79
N ARG A 94 -6.04 17.40 4.87
CA ARG A 94 -6.83 16.30 5.47
C ARG A 94 -8.06 16.76 6.22
N ASP A 95 -8.02 17.94 6.84
CA ASP A 95 -9.04 18.43 7.79
C ASP A 95 -9.48 17.36 8.82
N GLY A 96 -8.51 16.59 9.33
CA GLY A 96 -8.77 15.51 10.29
C GLY A 96 -9.57 14.31 9.75
N CYS A 97 -9.82 14.20 8.44
CA CYS A 97 -10.58 13.09 7.87
C CYS A 97 -9.96 11.72 8.20
N ILE A 98 -10.82 10.75 8.47
CA ILE A 98 -10.48 9.33 8.68
C ILE A 98 -11.46 8.52 7.83
N ARG A 99 -10.98 7.46 7.17
CA ARG A 99 -11.85 6.58 6.38
C ARG A 99 -12.86 5.88 7.25
N GLN A 100 -14.08 5.69 6.76
CA GLN A 100 -15.17 5.09 7.53
C GLN A 100 -14.80 3.69 8.06
N LYS A 101 -14.17 2.85 7.22
CA LYS A 101 -13.73 1.51 7.63
C LYS A 101 -12.68 1.51 8.74
N ASP A 102 -11.86 2.55 8.84
CA ASP A 102 -10.85 2.64 9.89
C ASP A 102 -11.45 3.16 11.20
N VAL A 103 -12.53 3.96 11.14
CA VAL A 103 -13.33 4.31 12.33
C VAL A 103 -13.94 3.05 12.94
N GLU A 104 -14.60 2.20 12.15
CA GLU A 104 -15.22 0.94 12.62
C GLU A 104 -14.17 -0.04 13.20
N ARG A 105 -12.98 -0.08 12.60
CA ARG A 105 -11.85 -0.87 13.11
C ARG A 105 -11.32 -0.33 14.44
N ALA A 106 -11.24 0.99 14.60
CA ALA A 106 -10.83 1.60 15.86
C ALA A 106 -11.82 1.28 16.98
N GLU A 107 -13.12 1.37 16.71
CA GLU A 107 -14.18 1.06 17.68
C GLU A 107 -14.19 -0.42 18.12
N SER A 108 -13.78 -1.34 17.24
CA SER A 108 -13.67 -2.77 17.54
C SER A 108 -12.34 -3.18 18.20
N GLY A 109 -11.45 -2.22 18.50
CA GLY A 109 -10.16 -2.50 19.13
C GLY A 109 -9.15 -3.17 18.20
N PHE A 110 -9.31 -3.02 16.88
CA PHE A 110 -8.39 -3.60 15.88
C PHE A 110 -7.00 -2.93 15.88
N PHE A 111 -6.92 -1.69 16.35
CA PHE A 111 -5.70 -0.89 16.37
C PHE A 111 -5.10 -0.79 17.77
N ASP A 112 -3.77 -0.83 17.85
CA ASP A 112 -3.04 -0.48 19.07
C ASP A 112 -2.99 1.04 19.31
N GLU A 113 -2.46 1.48 20.45
CA GLU A 113 -2.43 2.90 20.82
C GLU A 113 -1.64 3.78 19.82
N GLN A 114 -0.56 3.26 19.25
CA GLN A 114 0.27 3.99 18.29
C GLN A 114 -0.46 4.10 16.94
N GLU A 115 -1.07 3.01 16.49
CA GLU A 115 -1.92 2.98 15.30
C GLU A 115 -3.10 3.96 15.43
N ILE A 116 -3.72 4.05 16.60
CA ILE A 116 -4.79 5.03 16.88
C ILE A 116 -4.26 6.47 16.88
N SER A 117 -3.07 6.71 17.44
CA SER A 117 -2.43 8.04 17.41
C SER A 117 -2.20 8.49 15.97
N TYR A 118 -1.62 7.61 15.14
CA TYR A 118 -1.41 7.89 13.73
C TYR A 118 -2.70 8.01 12.93
N LEU A 119 -3.73 7.24 13.26
CA LEU A 119 -5.03 7.37 12.62
C LEU A 119 -5.64 8.76 12.89
N LYS A 120 -5.53 9.27 14.11
CA LYS A 120 -6.04 10.61 14.46
C LYS A 120 -5.26 11.73 13.76
N GLN A 121 -3.94 11.61 13.71
CA GLN A 121 -3.07 12.64 13.13
C GLN A 121 -3.07 12.60 11.60
N TYR A 122 -2.82 11.43 11.02
CA TYR A 122 -2.56 11.26 9.58
C TYR A 122 -3.68 10.51 8.84
N GLY A 123 -4.73 10.06 9.53
CA GLY A 123 -5.90 9.39 8.94
C GLY A 123 -5.62 8.01 8.40
N TYR A 124 -4.43 7.51 8.69
CA TYR A 124 -4.00 6.18 8.34
C TYR A 124 -3.03 5.65 9.39
N SER A 125 -3.25 4.42 9.85
CA SER A 125 -2.48 3.83 10.95
C SER A 125 -1.10 3.30 10.54
N ARG A 126 -0.86 3.10 9.24
CA ARG A 126 0.40 2.55 8.69
C ARG A 126 1.25 3.64 8.07
N VAL A 127 1.62 4.62 8.89
CA VAL A 127 2.48 5.74 8.50
C VAL A 127 3.73 5.78 9.38
N LEU A 128 4.77 6.48 8.92
CA LEU A 128 6.04 6.70 9.64
C LEU A 128 6.64 5.38 10.14
N ASP A 129 6.81 5.22 11.45
CA ASP A 129 7.40 4.02 12.05
C ASP A 129 6.54 2.77 11.86
N ASN A 130 5.23 2.93 11.61
CA ASN A 130 4.31 1.83 11.30
C ASN A 130 4.22 1.53 9.79
N PHE A 131 4.88 2.32 8.94
CA PHE A 131 4.88 2.09 7.51
C PHE A 131 5.74 0.87 7.16
N LYS A 132 5.07 -0.16 6.61
CA LYS A 132 5.70 -1.38 6.12
C LYS A 132 5.45 -1.47 4.62
N SER A 133 6.40 -0.96 3.83
CA SER A 133 6.28 -1.01 2.37
C SER A 133 6.28 -2.45 1.87
N HIS A 134 5.34 -2.77 0.98
CA HIS A 134 5.16 -4.12 0.48
C HIS A 134 4.38 -4.17 -0.84
N ILE A 135 4.48 -5.32 -1.51
CA ILE A 135 3.61 -5.72 -2.61
C ILE A 135 2.71 -6.84 -2.11
N SER A 136 1.39 -6.63 -2.13
CA SER A 136 0.42 -7.67 -1.76
C SER A 136 0.37 -8.76 -2.84
N ILE A 137 0.48 -10.02 -2.41
CA ILE A 137 0.41 -11.19 -3.29
C ILE A 137 -0.98 -11.80 -3.24
N GLY A 138 -1.49 -12.08 -2.03
CA GLY A 138 -2.79 -12.72 -1.86
C GLY A 138 -3.08 -13.03 -0.40
N SER A 139 -4.36 -13.08 -0.07
CA SER A 139 -4.86 -13.62 1.19
C SER A 139 -5.08 -15.13 1.11
N MET A 140 -5.14 -15.79 2.27
CA MET A 140 -5.48 -17.20 2.42
C MET A 140 -6.66 -17.34 3.38
N GLU A 141 -7.88 -17.10 2.92
CA GLU A 141 -9.07 -17.07 3.79
C GLU A 141 -9.42 -18.43 4.40
N ARG A 142 -8.91 -19.52 3.82
CA ARG A 142 -9.18 -20.89 4.26
C ARG A 142 -7.88 -21.55 4.71
N ASN A 143 -7.93 -22.28 5.83
CA ASN A 143 -6.92 -23.24 6.25
C ASN A 143 -5.52 -22.67 6.62
N LEU A 144 -5.44 -21.89 7.71
CA LEU A 144 -4.15 -21.38 8.25
C LEU A 144 -3.13 -22.48 8.58
N SER A 145 -3.57 -23.74 8.74
CA SER A 145 -2.66 -24.88 8.93
C SER A 145 -1.74 -25.16 7.75
N GLU A 146 -2.09 -24.70 6.54
CA GLU A 146 -1.26 -24.84 5.33
C GLU A 146 -0.34 -23.63 5.10
N GLN A 147 -0.39 -22.60 5.97
CA GLN A 147 0.31 -21.34 5.75
C GLN A 147 1.81 -21.53 5.49
N GLU A 148 2.48 -22.37 6.28
CA GLU A 148 3.92 -22.60 6.14
C GLU A 148 4.27 -23.26 4.81
N GLN A 149 3.46 -24.23 4.37
CA GLN A 149 3.64 -24.90 3.08
C GLN A 149 3.42 -23.91 1.92
N VAL A 150 2.33 -23.15 1.96
CA VAL A 150 2.02 -22.14 0.95
C VAL A 150 3.13 -21.09 0.90
N GLN A 151 3.61 -20.63 2.06
CA GLN A 151 4.71 -19.68 2.12
C GLN A 151 5.96 -20.23 1.43
N HIS A 152 6.32 -21.49 1.70
CA HIS A 152 7.46 -22.15 1.09
C HIS A 152 7.34 -22.22 -0.44
N GLU A 153 6.19 -22.65 -0.96
CA GLU A 153 5.94 -22.73 -2.40
C GLU A 153 6.00 -21.35 -3.08
N LEU A 154 5.46 -20.32 -2.43
CA LEU A 154 5.57 -18.94 -2.90
C LEU A 154 7.02 -18.44 -2.89
N GLU A 155 7.80 -18.77 -1.87
CA GLU A 155 9.22 -18.45 -1.78
C GLU A 155 10.01 -19.10 -2.92
N GLU A 156 9.76 -20.37 -3.25
CA GLU A 156 10.41 -21.05 -4.38
C GLU A 156 10.11 -20.36 -5.73
N ILE A 157 8.85 -19.94 -5.94
CA ILE A 157 8.48 -19.20 -7.16
C ILE A 157 9.16 -17.82 -7.22
N LEU A 158 9.31 -17.15 -6.07
CA LEU A 158 9.86 -15.80 -5.97
C LEU A 158 11.38 -15.76 -5.85
N ALA A 159 12.04 -16.86 -5.50
CA ALA A 159 13.49 -16.93 -5.30
C ALA A 159 14.32 -16.24 -6.39
N PRO A 160 13.98 -16.29 -7.70
CA PRO A 160 14.76 -15.61 -8.73
C PRO A 160 14.68 -14.07 -8.71
N VAL A 161 13.71 -13.49 -8.00
CA VAL A 161 13.49 -12.02 -7.91
C VAL A 161 13.59 -11.47 -6.50
N LEU A 162 13.60 -12.31 -5.47
CA LEU A 162 13.91 -11.84 -4.12
C LEU A 162 15.34 -11.29 -4.09
N GLU A 163 15.54 -10.30 -3.24
CA GLU A 163 16.79 -9.56 -3.06
C GLU A 163 17.26 -8.78 -4.29
N THR A 164 16.44 -8.70 -5.34
CA THR A 164 16.72 -7.84 -6.49
C THR A 164 16.40 -6.38 -6.18
N GLN A 165 17.23 -5.49 -6.73
CA GLN A 165 16.96 -4.06 -6.78
C GLN A 165 16.15 -3.74 -8.04
N LEU A 166 15.10 -2.95 -7.87
CA LEU A 166 14.24 -2.44 -8.92
C LEU A 166 14.29 -0.92 -8.94
N GLU A 167 14.11 -0.36 -10.13
CA GLU A 167 13.94 1.09 -10.32
C GLU A 167 12.46 1.40 -10.53
N LEU A 168 11.99 2.50 -9.94
CA LEU A 168 10.62 2.96 -10.07
C LEU A 168 10.51 3.89 -11.28
N ASP A 169 9.78 3.43 -12.30
CA ASP A 169 9.58 4.21 -13.52
C ASP A 169 8.41 5.20 -13.42
N ASN A 170 7.35 4.84 -12.67
CA ASN A 170 6.12 5.61 -12.63
C ASN A 170 5.49 5.59 -11.23
N ILE A 171 4.88 6.72 -10.86
CA ILE A 171 3.99 6.84 -9.70
C ILE A 171 2.57 7.06 -10.21
N LEU A 172 1.63 6.27 -9.70
CA LEU A 172 0.20 6.42 -9.96
C LEU A 172 -0.46 7.10 -8.77
N VAL A 173 -1.30 8.10 -9.02
CA VAL A 173 -2.07 8.80 -7.99
C VAL A 173 -3.54 8.69 -8.33
N ASN A 174 -4.31 8.14 -7.39
CA ASN A 174 -5.74 7.91 -7.55
C ASN A 174 -6.53 8.57 -6.44
N PHE A 175 -7.59 9.30 -6.81
CA PHE A 175 -8.63 9.72 -5.88
C PHE A 175 -9.83 8.82 -6.04
N HIS A 176 -10.33 8.34 -4.90
CA HIS A 176 -11.53 7.53 -4.83
C HIS A 176 -12.54 8.14 -3.87
N ILE A 177 -13.83 7.94 -4.15
CA ILE A 177 -14.88 8.13 -3.15
C ILE A 177 -14.75 7.01 -2.12
N ASP A 178 -14.66 7.37 -0.84
CA ASP A 178 -14.48 6.39 0.24
C ASP A 178 -15.66 5.41 0.30
N SER A 179 -15.34 4.17 0.64
CA SER A 179 -16.33 3.10 0.81
C SER A 179 -15.84 2.14 1.88
N ILE A 180 -16.79 1.63 2.67
CA ILE A 180 -16.53 0.58 3.66
C ILE A 180 -15.94 -0.65 2.95
N GLU A 181 -16.47 -0.96 1.76
CA GLU A 181 -16.02 -2.07 0.92
C GLU A 181 -15.03 -1.57 -0.13
N GLN A 182 -13.75 -1.90 0.04
CA GLN A 182 -12.66 -1.43 -0.82
C GLN A 182 -12.87 -1.73 -2.32
N HIS A 183 -13.52 -2.85 -2.64
CA HIS A 183 -13.83 -3.25 -4.02
C HIS A 183 -14.93 -2.41 -4.68
N ARG A 184 -15.60 -1.54 -3.92
CA ARG A 184 -16.67 -0.64 -4.40
C ARG A 184 -16.24 0.82 -4.44
N MET A 185 -14.97 1.10 -4.16
CA MET A 185 -14.42 2.45 -4.30
C MET A 185 -14.55 2.90 -5.76
N GLN A 186 -15.09 4.10 -5.96
CA GLN A 186 -15.21 4.72 -7.28
C GLN A 186 -14.04 5.67 -7.50
N THR A 187 -13.23 5.42 -8.52
CA THR A 187 -12.19 6.36 -8.96
C THR A 187 -12.83 7.61 -9.55
N ILE A 188 -12.47 8.78 -9.04
CA ILE A 188 -12.91 10.09 -9.54
C ILE A 188 -11.81 10.84 -10.27
N TRP A 189 -10.55 10.44 -10.08
CA TRP A 189 -9.40 10.94 -10.83
C TRP A 189 -8.21 10.01 -10.68
N GLU A 190 -7.43 9.93 -11.74
CA GLU A 190 -6.22 9.14 -11.84
C GLU A 190 -5.22 9.91 -12.69
N THR A 191 -3.95 9.92 -12.27
CA THR A 191 -2.83 10.43 -13.06
C THR A 191 -1.61 9.54 -12.86
N SER A 192 -0.76 9.48 -13.88
CA SER A 192 0.51 8.77 -13.83
C SER A 192 1.65 9.74 -14.10
N HIS A 193 2.63 9.74 -13.20
CA HIS A 193 3.84 10.56 -13.30
C HIS A 193 5.02 9.65 -13.58
N LYS A 194 5.64 9.85 -14.74
CA LYS A 194 6.88 9.18 -15.09
C LYS A 194 8.04 9.83 -14.35
N ILE A 195 8.82 9.02 -13.63
CA ILE A 195 10.05 9.48 -12.99
C ILE A 195 11.14 9.54 -14.07
N GLN A 196 11.62 10.75 -14.34
CA GLN A 196 12.74 10.99 -15.25
C GLN A 196 13.94 11.43 -14.41
N PRO A 197 15.06 10.68 -14.45
CA PRO A 197 16.32 11.11 -13.84
C PRO A 197 16.90 12.37 -14.50
#